data_AF-A0AAF0W2V2-F1
#
_entry.id   AF-A0AAF0W2V2-F1
#
_cell.length_a   1.000
_cell.length_b   1.000
_cell.length_c   1.000
_cell.angle_alpha   90.00
_cell.angle_beta   90.00
_cell.angle_gamma   90.00
#
_symmetry.space_group_name_H-M   'P 1'
#
loop_
_entity.id
_entity.type
_entity.pdbx_description
1 polymer ?
#
loop_
_entity_poly.entity_id
_entity_poly.type
_entity_poly.pdbx_seq_one_letter_code
_entity_poly.pdbx_strand_id
1 'polypeptide(L)'
;MSPRTRGAKRISERTAKVRVVVMGCGRVGASLADGLARIGHHVAVIDRDSTAFNRLSPEFPGERVLGMGFDRDVLLRAGIEEASAFAAVSSGDNSNIISARVARETFGVERVVARIYDAKRAKVYERLGIPTVATVPWTTDRLLNVLTRETETTKWRDPSGNVGVAELALHEAWAGRRMTDLEAATGGRVAFLIRFGSGLLPDQKTVIQAGDQVYVAAVAGHIAEALAIAALPPSEDGEGA
;
A
#
# COMPACT_ATOMS: atom_id res chain seq x y z
N MET A 1 -46.28 2.84 17.63
CA MET A 1 -45.64 1.59 17.17
C MET A 1 -44.65 1.94 16.07
N SER A 2 -43.40 1.51 16.26
CA SER A 2 -42.22 1.82 15.42
C SER A 2 -42.15 0.93 14.18
N PRO A 3 -41.58 1.42 13.06
CA PRO A 3 -40.87 0.56 12.12
C PRO A 3 -39.43 1.04 11.96
N ARG A 4 -38.56 0.70 12.91
CA ARG A 4 -37.12 0.58 12.66
C ARG A 4 -36.83 -0.82 12.13
N THR A 5 -35.73 -0.95 11.39
CA THR A 5 -35.05 -2.19 10.96
C THR A 5 -35.36 -2.71 9.54
N ARG A 6 -35.04 -1.90 8.52
CA ARG A 6 -34.51 -2.40 7.23
C ARG A 6 -33.15 -1.75 7.02
N GLY A 7 -32.06 -2.44 7.35
CA GLY A 7 -30.72 -1.86 7.17
C GLY A 7 -29.55 -2.56 7.85
N ALA A 8 -29.65 -3.86 8.17
CA ALA A 8 -28.55 -4.60 8.78
C ALA A 8 -28.42 -6.02 8.20
N LYS A 9 -28.53 -6.15 6.87
CA LYS A 9 -28.25 -7.42 6.19
C LYS A 9 -26.96 -7.25 5.37
N ARG A 10 -25.92 -7.96 5.84
CA ARG A 10 -24.61 -8.22 5.20
C ARG A 10 -23.50 -7.17 5.43
N ILE A 11 -23.07 -7.03 6.68
CA ILE A 11 -21.66 -6.76 6.99
C ILE A 11 -21.18 -7.92 7.87
N SER A 12 -21.09 -9.10 7.26
CA SER A 12 -20.49 -10.30 7.86
C SER A 12 -20.10 -11.22 6.70
N GLU A 13 -19.18 -10.74 5.86
CA GLU A 13 -18.31 -11.66 5.15
C GLU A 13 -17.33 -12.18 6.19
N ARG A 14 -17.61 -13.37 6.73
CA ARG A 14 -16.56 -14.24 7.28
C ARG A 14 -15.41 -14.17 6.29
N THR A 15 -14.21 -13.78 6.72
CA THR A 15 -13.00 -13.87 5.90
C THR A 15 -12.91 -15.30 5.39
N ALA A 16 -13.30 -15.53 4.14
CA ALA A 16 -13.28 -16.87 3.58
C ALA A 16 -11.83 -17.34 3.61
N LYS A 17 -11.59 -18.55 4.12
CA LYS A 17 -10.26 -19.16 3.98
C LYS A 17 -10.03 -19.35 2.50
N VAL A 18 -8.99 -18.70 1.98
CA VAL A 18 -8.62 -18.79 0.58
C VAL A 18 -7.27 -19.46 0.42
N ARG A 19 -7.02 -20.01 -0.78
CA ARG A 19 -5.71 -20.51 -1.18
C ARG A 19 -4.90 -19.38 -1.82
N VAL A 20 -3.65 -19.26 -1.38
CA VAL A 20 -2.66 -18.30 -1.90
C VAL A 20 -1.40 -19.05 -2.28
N VAL A 21 -0.91 -18.81 -3.49
CA VAL A 21 0.37 -19.35 -3.96
C VAL A 21 1.42 -18.25 -3.93
N VAL A 22 2.52 -18.48 -3.22
CA VAL A 22 3.64 -17.55 -3.10
C VAL A 22 4.85 -18.14 -3.83
N MET A 23 5.35 -17.43 -4.83
CA MET A 23 6.52 -17.81 -5.62
C MET A 23 7.75 -17.03 -5.17
N GLY A 24 8.77 -17.75 -4.70
CA GLY A 24 10.00 -17.26 -4.08
C GLY A 24 9.94 -17.28 -2.56
N CYS A 25 10.75 -18.10 -1.91
CA CYS A 25 10.89 -18.25 -0.46
C CYS A 25 12.11 -17.48 0.10
N GLY A 26 12.36 -16.29 -0.45
CA GLY A 26 13.28 -15.32 0.13
C GLY A 26 12.72 -14.68 1.41
N ARG A 27 13.38 -13.65 1.93
CA ARG A 27 12.91 -12.92 3.14
C ARG A 27 11.46 -12.44 3.05
N VAL A 28 11.09 -11.86 1.90
CA VAL A 28 9.74 -11.34 1.69
C VAL A 28 8.73 -12.47 1.54
N GLY A 29 9.02 -13.48 0.73
CA GLY A 29 8.07 -14.58 0.50
C GLY A 29 7.85 -15.46 1.72
N ALA A 30 8.89 -15.73 2.52
CA ALA A 30 8.73 -16.44 3.79
C ALA A 30 7.86 -15.65 4.78
N SER A 31 8.15 -14.36 4.97
CA SER A 31 7.36 -13.48 5.85
C SER A 31 5.90 -13.34 5.39
N LEU A 32 5.68 -13.20 4.08
CA LEU A 32 4.34 -13.16 3.49
C LEU A 32 3.59 -14.48 3.71
N ALA A 33 4.25 -15.62 3.46
CA ALA A 33 3.66 -16.93 3.63
C ALA A 33 3.28 -17.20 5.09
N ASP A 34 4.18 -16.93 6.03
CA ASP A 34 3.93 -17.07 7.47
C ASP A 34 2.81 -16.14 7.94
N GLY A 35 2.77 -14.90 7.44
CA GLY A 35 1.70 -13.94 7.74
C GLY A 35 0.32 -14.44 7.27
N LEU A 36 0.24 -14.92 6.03
CA LEU A 36 -0.99 -15.47 5.44
C LEU A 36 -1.47 -16.74 6.16
N ALA A 37 -0.55 -17.65 6.50
CA ALA A 37 -0.87 -18.86 7.23
C ALA A 37 -1.39 -18.54 8.64
N ARG A 38 -0.79 -17.56 9.33
CA ARG A 38 -1.20 -17.13 10.68
C ARG A 38 -2.61 -16.56 10.74
N ILE A 39 -3.07 -15.89 9.70
CA ILE A 39 -4.46 -15.41 9.58
C ILE A 39 -5.41 -16.48 9.04
N GLY A 40 -4.95 -17.71 8.87
CA GLY A 40 -5.78 -18.89 8.60
C GLY A 40 -5.99 -19.23 7.12
N HIS A 41 -5.22 -18.64 6.20
CA HIS A 41 -5.27 -18.99 4.77
C HIS A 41 -4.47 -20.26 4.45
N HIS A 42 -4.86 -20.93 3.37
CA HIS A 42 -4.08 -22.04 2.81
C HIS A 42 -2.98 -21.47 1.95
N VAL A 43 -1.72 -21.79 2.26
CA VAL A 43 -0.57 -21.20 1.58
C VAL A 43 0.28 -22.30 0.97
N ALA A 44 0.63 -22.16 -0.30
CA ALA A 44 1.68 -22.95 -0.95
C ALA A 44 2.85 -22.03 -1.31
N VAL A 45 4.06 -22.42 -0.98
CA VAL A 45 5.29 -21.66 -1.26
C VAL A 45 6.14 -22.42 -2.26
N ILE A 46 6.44 -21.78 -3.39
CA ILE A 46 7.30 -22.33 -4.44
C ILE A 46 8.68 -21.70 -4.34
N ASP A 47 9.74 -22.50 -4.30
CA ASP A 47 11.10 -22.03 -4.57
C ASP A 47 11.89 -23.11 -5.32
N ARG A 48 12.89 -22.70 -6.10
CA ARG A 48 13.79 -23.61 -6.81
C ARG A 48 14.90 -24.15 -5.91
N ASP A 49 15.21 -23.44 -4.82
CA ASP A 49 16.21 -23.81 -3.84
C ASP A 49 15.54 -24.38 -2.60
N SER A 50 15.75 -25.68 -2.36
CA SER A 50 15.21 -26.36 -1.18
C SER A 50 15.64 -25.73 0.15
N THR A 51 16.83 -25.11 0.21
CA THR A 51 17.34 -24.48 1.43
C THR A 51 16.63 -23.16 1.75
N ALA A 52 15.91 -22.57 0.77
CA ALA A 52 15.14 -21.36 0.97
C ALA A 52 14.00 -21.58 1.98
N PHE A 53 13.41 -22.78 2.01
CA PHE A 53 12.31 -23.15 2.91
C PHE A 53 12.69 -23.09 4.40
N ASN A 54 13.98 -23.14 4.73
CA ASN A 54 14.47 -22.95 6.11
C ASN A 54 14.17 -21.55 6.67
N ARG A 55 13.72 -20.60 5.84
CA ARG A 55 13.26 -19.26 6.27
C ARG A 55 11.83 -19.22 6.77
N LEU A 56 11.02 -20.22 6.45
CA LEU A 56 9.66 -20.33 6.96
C LEU A 56 9.69 -20.66 8.45
N SER A 57 8.64 -20.29 9.18
CA SER A 57 8.50 -20.73 10.57
C SER A 57 8.61 -22.25 10.68
N PRO A 58 9.22 -22.80 11.75
CA PRO A 58 9.23 -24.24 11.99
C PRO A 58 7.82 -24.85 11.98
N GLU A 59 6.82 -24.11 12.47
CA GLU A 59 5.41 -24.52 12.49
C GLU A 59 4.63 -24.11 11.23
N PHE A 60 5.28 -23.69 10.15
CA PHE A 60 4.58 -23.28 8.93
C PHE A 60 3.69 -24.42 8.42
N PRO A 61 2.34 -24.24 8.42
CA PRO A 61 1.40 -25.31 8.13
C PRO A 61 1.10 -25.48 6.63
N GLY A 62 1.68 -24.61 5.80
CA GLY A 62 1.46 -24.60 4.36
C GLY A 62 2.34 -25.57 3.58
N GLU A 63 2.07 -25.64 2.28
CA GLU A 63 2.73 -26.54 1.34
C GLU A 63 4.07 -25.94 0.87
N ARG A 64 5.11 -26.78 0.76
CA ARG A 64 6.43 -26.39 0.23
C ARG A 64 6.64 -27.11 -1.09
N VAL A 65 6.78 -26.35 -2.18
CA VAL A 65 6.84 -26.89 -3.54
C VAL A 65 8.20 -26.55 -4.15
N LEU A 66 9.05 -27.56 -4.33
CA LEU A 66 10.34 -27.39 -4.99
C LEU A 66 10.14 -27.31 -6.51
N GLY A 67 10.61 -26.23 -7.13
CA GLY A 67 10.57 -26.07 -8.58
C GLY A 67 10.68 -24.64 -9.09
N MET A 68 10.62 -24.49 -10.41
CA MET A 68 10.63 -23.18 -11.08
C MET A 68 9.23 -22.57 -11.07
N GLY A 69 9.09 -21.35 -10.58
CA GLY A 69 7.80 -20.69 -10.37
C GLY A 69 6.98 -20.31 -11.61
N PHE A 70 7.57 -20.44 -12.80
CA PHE A 70 6.89 -20.25 -14.09
C PHE A 70 6.61 -21.59 -14.80
N ASP A 71 7.03 -22.70 -14.23
CA ASP A 71 6.76 -24.04 -14.75
C ASP A 71 5.30 -24.41 -14.44
N ARG A 72 4.57 -24.82 -15.47
CA ARG A 72 3.16 -25.17 -15.38
C ARG A 72 2.92 -26.30 -14.39
N ASP A 73 3.75 -27.33 -14.40
CA ASP A 73 3.55 -28.52 -13.55
C ASP A 73 3.85 -28.19 -12.08
N VAL A 74 4.82 -27.30 -11.84
CA VAL A 74 5.11 -26.79 -10.50
C VAL A 74 3.95 -25.96 -9.96
N LEU A 75 3.36 -25.09 -10.78
CA LEU A 75 2.19 -24.29 -10.41
C LEU A 75 0.97 -25.17 -10.11
N LEU A 76 0.74 -26.22 -10.92
CA LEU A 76 -0.31 -27.21 -10.67
C LEU A 76 -0.12 -27.93 -9.34
N ARG A 77 1.10 -28.41 -9.04
CA ARG A 77 1.41 -29.02 -7.73
C ARG A 77 1.22 -28.07 -6.56
N ALA A 78 1.36 -26.76 -6.77
CA ALA A 78 1.08 -25.74 -5.76
C ALA A 78 -0.41 -25.40 -5.61
N GLY A 79 -1.29 -26.06 -6.37
CA GLY A 79 -2.73 -25.84 -6.30
C GLY A 79 -3.19 -24.53 -6.94
N ILE A 80 -2.48 -24.04 -7.96
CA ILE A 80 -2.79 -22.75 -8.60
C ILE A 80 -4.22 -22.67 -9.18
N GLU A 81 -4.81 -23.81 -9.60
CA GLU A 81 -6.16 -23.86 -10.18
C GLU A 81 -7.25 -23.48 -9.18
N GLU A 82 -6.99 -23.68 -7.89
CA GLU A 82 -7.89 -23.34 -6.79
C GLU A 82 -7.45 -22.04 -6.08
N ALA A 83 -6.38 -21.40 -6.55
CA ALA A 83 -5.80 -20.25 -5.90
C ALA A 83 -6.63 -18.99 -6.19
N SER A 84 -7.03 -18.31 -5.11
CA SER A 84 -7.67 -17.00 -5.20
C SER A 84 -6.68 -15.86 -5.44
N ALA A 85 -5.39 -16.11 -5.14
CA ALA A 85 -4.33 -15.13 -5.20
C ALA A 85 -2.97 -15.77 -5.48
N PHE A 86 -2.11 -15.03 -6.18
CA PHE A 86 -0.74 -15.40 -6.51
C PHE A 86 0.22 -14.23 -6.25
N ALA A 87 1.32 -14.50 -5.56
CA ALA A 87 2.36 -13.50 -5.28
C ALA A 87 3.72 -13.97 -5.78
N ALA A 88 4.29 -13.28 -6.77
CA ALA A 88 5.65 -13.52 -7.24
C ALA A 88 6.64 -12.55 -6.60
N VAL A 89 7.45 -13.06 -5.67
CA VAL A 89 8.34 -12.28 -4.80
C VAL A 89 9.78 -12.81 -4.78
N SER A 90 10.18 -13.52 -5.84
CA SER A 90 11.57 -13.96 -6.03
C SER A 90 12.50 -12.79 -6.36
N SER A 91 13.81 -13.06 -6.41
CA SER A 91 14.83 -12.08 -6.82
C SER A 91 14.87 -11.81 -8.33
N GLY A 92 14.18 -12.60 -9.15
CA GLY A 92 14.20 -12.46 -10.61
C GLY A 92 12.98 -11.73 -11.14
N ASP A 93 13.14 -10.47 -11.57
CA ASP A 93 12.05 -9.68 -12.16
C ASP A 93 11.38 -10.39 -13.34
N ASN A 94 12.17 -10.96 -14.26
CA ASN A 94 11.63 -11.72 -15.40
C ASN A 94 10.80 -12.93 -14.95
N SER A 95 11.33 -13.70 -13.99
CA SER A 95 10.60 -14.85 -13.43
C SER A 95 9.29 -14.40 -12.78
N ASN A 96 9.30 -13.28 -12.05
CA ASN A 96 8.12 -12.78 -11.36
C ASN A 96 7.04 -12.35 -12.36
N ILE A 97 7.41 -11.64 -13.42
CA ILE A 97 6.48 -11.21 -14.46
C ILE A 97 5.90 -12.38 -15.24
N ILE A 98 6.75 -13.31 -15.70
CA ILE A 98 6.29 -14.47 -16.46
C ILE A 98 5.34 -15.32 -15.61
N SER A 99 5.68 -15.56 -14.35
CA SER A 99 4.85 -16.38 -13.47
C SER A 99 3.52 -15.70 -13.13
N ALA A 100 3.54 -14.39 -12.86
CA ALA A 100 2.33 -13.60 -12.64
C ALA A 100 1.41 -13.62 -13.88
N ARG A 101 2.01 -13.52 -15.07
CA ARG A 101 1.27 -13.60 -16.33
C ARG A 101 0.64 -14.99 -16.51
N VAL A 102 1.40 -16.07 -16.30
CA VAL A 102 0.89 -17.44 -16.39
C VAL A 102 -0.23 -17.67 -15.37
N ALA A 103 -0.06 -17.24 -14.12
CA ALA A 103 -1.09 -17.35 -13.09
C ALA A 103 -2.41 -16.65 -13.50
N ARG A 104 -2.31 -15.45 -14.09
CA ARG A 104 -3.50 -14.71 -14.51
C ARG A 104 -4.12 -15.20 -15.82
N GLU A 105 -3.32 -15.30 -16.87
CA GLU A 105 -3.80 -15.56 -18.25
C GLU A 105 -4.09 -17.04 -18.49
N THR A 106 -3.31 -17.94 -17.88
CA THR A 106 -3.48 -19.40 -18.08
C THR A 106 -4.38 -20.01 -17.02
N PHE A 107 -4.24 -19.59 -15.76
CA PHE A 107 -4.97 -20.19 -14.63
C PHE A 107 -6.11 -19.33 -14.09
N GLY A 108 -6.32 -18.12 -14.62
CA GLY A 108 -7.46 -17.28 -14.27
C GLY A 108 -7.42 -16.71 -12.85
N VAL A 109 -6.25 -16.68 -12.20
CA VAL A 109 -6.13 -16.14 -10.83
C VAL A 109 -6.43 -14.64 -10.85
N GLU A 110 -7.45 -14.21 -10.10
CA GLU A 110 -7.92 -12.83 -10.10
C GLU A 110 -6.94 -11.87 -9.40
N ARG A 111 -6.39 -12.28 -8.25
CA ARG A 111 -5.53 -11.43 -7.41
C ARG A 111 -4.06 -11.78 -7.60
N VAL A 112 -3.39 -11.12 -8.52
CA VAL A 112 -1.98 -11.39 -8.83
C VAL A 112 -1.11 -10.18 -8.49
N VAL A 113 0.00 -10.40 -7.79
CA VAL A 113 1.00 -9.37 -7.51
C VAL A 113 2.41 -9.87 -7.89
N ALA A 114 3.19 -9.01 -8.55
CA ALA A 114 4.58 -9.27 -8.86
C ALA A 114 5.50 -8.20 -8.26
N ARG A 115 6.51 -8.63 -7.50
CA ARG A 115 7.57 -7.74 -7.03
C ARG A 115 8.55 -7.47 -8.16
N ILE A 116 8.86 -6.20 -8.38
CA ILE A 116 9.84 -5.75 -9.37
C ILE A 116 10.89 -4.88 -8.70
N TYR A 117 12.16 -5.16 -8.95
CA TYR A 117 13.27 -4.35 -8.50
C TYR A 117 13.53 -3.18 -9.46
N ASP A 118 13.52 -3.41 -10.78
CA ASP A 118 13.73 -2.34 -11.76
C ASP A 118 12.45 -1.49 -11.95
N ALA A 119 12.46 -0.29 -11.40
CA ALA A 119 11.35 0.67 -11.47
C ALA A 119 10.96 1.06 -12.91
N LYS A 120 11.92 1.13 -13.83
CA LYS A 120 11.63 1.44 -15.24
C LYS A 120 10.85 0.32 -15.90
N ARG A 121 11.12 -0.93 -15.49
CA ARG A 121 10.39 -2.11 -15.95
C ARG A 121 9.01 -2.24 -15.31
N ALA A 122 8.88 -1.90 -14.02
CA ALA A 122 7.60 -1.96 -13.30
C ALA A 122 6.48 -1.20 -14.06
N LYS A 123 6.75 0.03 -14.49
CA LYS A 123 5.79 0.86 -15.24
C LYS A 123 5.39 0.29 -16.60
N VAL A 124 6.28 -0.44 -17.26
CA VAL A 124 5.97 -1.15 -18.52
C VAL A 124 5.07 -2.36 -18.24
N TYR A 125 5.35 -3.10 -17.17
CA TYR A 125 4.59 -4.29 -16.81
C TYR A 125 3.18 -3.99 -16.26
N GLU A 126 3.00 -2.86 -15.58
CA GLU A 126 1.66 -2.37 -15.20
C GLU A 126 0.80 -2.06 -16.42
N ARG A 127 1.39 -1.51 -17.50
CA ARG A 127 0.67 -1.29 -18.78
C ARG A 127 0.30 -2.60 -19.47
N LEU A 128 0.99 -3.70 -19.18
CA LEU A 128 0.63 -5.05 -19.60
C LEU A 128 -0.40 -5.70 -18.65
N GLY A 129 -0.92 -4.90 -17.71
CA GLY A 129 -2.02 -5.24 -16.81
C GLY A 129 -1.60 -5.95 -15.54
N ILE A 130 -0.33 -6.26 -15.30
CA ILE A 130 0.07 -7.00 -14.09
C ILE A 130 0.26 -6.01 -12.95
N PRO A 131 -0.49 -6.10 -11.83
CA PRO A 131 -0.23 -5.26 -10.66
C PRO A 131 1.17 -5.51 -10.11
N THR A 132 2.01 -4.47 -10.05
CA THR A 132 3.39 -4.59 -9.59
C THR A 132 3.62 -3.89 -8.26
N VAL A 133 4.60 -4.39 -7.49
CA VAL A 133 5.15 -3.69 -6.31
C VAL A 133 6.61 -3.39 -6.57
N ALA A 134 6.94 -2.11 -6.78
CA ALA A 134 8.30 -1.65 -7.03
C ALA A 134 9.03 -1.33 -5.71
N THR A 135 10.00 -2.15 -5.32
CA THR A 135 10.69 -1.98 -4.02
C THR A 135 11.87 -0.99 -4.02
N VAL A 136 12.48 -0.73 -5.19
CA VAL A 136 13.67 0.13 -5.30
C VAL A 136 13.36 1.61 -5.14
N PRO A 137 12.34 2.21 -5.80
CA PRO A 137 11.99 3.62 -5.58
C PRO A 137 11.67 3.89 -4.11
N TRP A 138 10.89 3.00 -3.47
CA TRP A 138 10.55 3.11 -2.05
C TRP A 138 11.78 3.08 -1.14
N THR A 139 12.73 2.17 -1.39
CA THR A 139 13.94 2.04 -0.56
C THR A 139 14.88 3.22 -0.78
N THR A 140 15.07 3.66 -2.03
CA THR A 140 15.91 4.81 -2.37
C THR A 140 15.34 6.08 -1.75
N ASP A 141 14.03 6.31 -1.87
CA ASP A 141 13.37 7.45 -1.23
C ASP A 141 13.53 7.39 0.29
N ARG A 142 13.31 6.22 0.92
CA ARG A 142 13.49 6.06 2.37
C ARG A 142 14.92 6.33 2.83
N LEU A 143 15.92 5.88 2.06
CA LEU A 143 17.34 6.10 2.38
C LEU A 143 17.75 7.56 2.15
N LEU A 144 17.34 8.17 1.04
CA LEU A 144 17.55 9.60 0.79
C LEU A 144 16.97 10.42 1.94
N ASN A 145 15.75 10.13 2.38
CA ASN A 145 15.11 10.84 3.50
C ASN A 145 15.92 10.75 4.80
N VAL A 146 16.46 9.57 5.13
CA VAL A 146 17.31 9.40 6.32
C VAL A 146 18.63 10.18 6.19
N LEU A 147 19.18 10.24 4.98
CA LEU A 147 20.49 10.84 4.71
C LEU A 147 20.44 12.36 4.50
N THR A 148 19.35 12.92 3.99
CA THR A 148 19.27 14.36 3.67
C THR A 148 18.77 15.20 4.83
N ARG A 149 18.29 14.61 5.94
CA ARG A 149 17.59 15.34 7.02
C ARG A 149 16.47 16.26 6.49
N GLU A 150 15.96 16.01 5.28
CA GLU A 150 14.75 16.68 4.82
C GLU A 150 13.60 16.07 5.60
N THR A 151 13.15 16.86 6.58
CA THR A 151 12.05 16.57 7.49
C THR A 151 10.92 15.94 6.71
N GLU A 152 10.45 14.80 7.19
CA GLU A 152 9.31 14.09 6.64
C GLU A 152 8.20 15.05 6.27
N THR A 153 7.87 15.09 4.99
CA THR A 153 6.62 15.70 4.61
C THR A 153 5.70 14.64 4.05
N THR A 154 6.09 13.87 3.04
CA THR A 154 5.22 12.81 2.51
C THR A 154 5.27 11.50 3.32
N LYS A 155 4.17 11.17 4.02
CA LYS A 155 4.00 9.98 4.88
C LYS A 155 3.44 8.77 4.12
N TRP A 156 2.75 8.99 3.00
CA TRP A 156 2.22 7.96 2.12
C TRP A 156 2.15 8.45 0.67
N ARG A 157 2.29 7.56 -0.32
CA ARG A 157 2.05 7.85 -1.74
C ARG A 157 1.28 6.72 -2.41
N ASP A 158 0.54 7.06 -3.46
CA ASP A 158 -0.05 6.06 -4.34
C ASP A 158 1.04 5.34 -5.17
N PRO A 159 0.78 4.13 -5.69
CA PRO A 159 1.77 3.36 -6.44
C PRO A 159 2.34 4.05 -7.68
N SER A 160 1.56 4.93 -8.33
CA SER A 160 2.03 5.70 -9.49
C SER A 160 2.92 6.88 -9.10
N GLY A 161 2.92 7.26 -7.82
CA GLY A 161 3.62 8.42 -7.28
C GLY A 161 2.98 9.76 -7.62
N ASN A 162 1.74 9.78 -8.14
CA ASN A 162 1.02 10.97 -8.56
C ASN A 162 0.31 11.69 -7.39
N VAL A 163 -0.03 11.00 -6.31
CA VAL A 163 -0.68 11.55 -5.12
C VAL A 163 0.09 11.12 -3.88
N GLY A 164 0.34 12.07 -2.99
CA GLY A 164 0.96 11.81 -1.70
C GLY A 164 0.17 12.44 -0.56
N VAL A 165 0.22 11.80 0.60
CA VAL A 165 -0.26 12.34 1.86
C VAL A 165 0.93 12.80 2.66
N ALA A 166 0.91 14.04 3.12
CA ALA A 166 1.98 14.67 3.84
C ALA A 166 1.52 15.32 5.15
N GLU A 167 2.35 15.26 6.18
CA GLU A 167 2.14 16.06 7.39
C GLU A 167 2.55 17.51 7.11
N LEU A 168 1.65 18.45 7.43
CA LEU A 168 1.90 19.88 7.33
C LEU A 168 2.50 20.41 8.63
N ALA A 169 3.64 21.08 8.54
CA ALA A 169 4.13 21.94 9.61
C ALA A 169 3.36 23.26 9.57
N LEU A 170 2.28 23.36 10.35
CA LEU A 170 1.42 24.54 10.37
C LEU A 170 2.04 25.69 11.16
N HIS A 171 2.01 26.89 10.57
CA HIS A 171 2.25 28.13 11.30
C HIS A 171 1.16 28.35 12.37
N GLU A 172 1.53 28.91 13.53
CA GLU A 172 0.61 29.08 14.68
C GLU A 172 -0.64 29.91 14.34
N ALA A 173 -0.51 30.85 13.40
CA ALA A 173 -1.60 31.70 12.91
C ALA A 173 -2.70 30.96 12.13
N TRP A 174 -2.52 29.67 11.81
CA TRP A 174 -3.59 28.83 11.28
C TRP A 174 -4.60 28.41 12.35
N ALA A 175 -4.24 28.48 13.64
CA ALA A 175 -5.16 28.16 14.72
C ALA A 175 -6.38 29.11 14.70
N GLY A 176 -7.58 28.53 14.81
CA GLY A 176 -8.84 29.26 14.72
C GLY A 176 -9.42 29.40 13.30
N ARG A 177 -8.66 29.03 12.25
CA ARG A 177 -9.17 29.00 10.87
C ARG A 177 -9.86 27.68 10.54
N ARG A 178 -10.74 27.70 9.54
CA ARG A 178 -11.39 26.47 9.07
C ARG A 178 -10.42 25.64 8.25
N MET A 179 -10.60 24.32 8.31
CA MET A 179 -9.81 23.38 7.51
C MET A 179 -9.91 23.67 6.01
N THR A 180 -11.08 24.11 5.55
CA THR A 180 -11.34 24.50 4.17
C THR A 180 -10.50 25.68 3.70
N ASP A 181 -10.14 26.59 4.61
CA ASP A 181 -9.32 27.75 4.28
C ASP A 181 -7.87 27.29 3.99
N LEU A 182 -7.39 26.31 4.77
CA LEU A 182 -6.08 25.69 4.56
C LEU A 182 -6.04 24.86 3.27
N GLU A 183 -7.10 24.09 2.97
CA GLU A 183 -7.23 23.36 1.71
C GLU A 183 -7.20 24.31 0.51
N ALA A 184 -7.95 25.42 0.58
CA ALA A 184 -7.98 26.42 -0.48
C ALA A 184 -6.61 27.09 -0.70
N ALA A 185 -5.90 27.42 0.38
CA ALA A 185 -4.58 28.03 0.30
C ALA A 185 -3.51 27.07 -0.23
N THR A 186 -3.53 25.80 0.21
CA THR A 186 -2.50 24.82 -0.14
C THR A 186 -2.75 24.09 -1.45
N GLY A 187 -3.98 24.17 -1.99
CA GLY A 187 -4.41 23.39 -3.16
C GLY A 187 -4.51 21.88 -2.90
N GLY A 188 -4.28 21.45 -1.66
CA GLY A 188 -4.39 20.07 -1.21
C GLY A 188 -5.72 19.79 -0.51
N ARG A 189 -5.98 18.52 -0.21
CA ARG A 189 -7.14 18.09 0.56
C ARG A 189 -6.71 17.48 1.88
N VAL A 190 -7.28 17.92 2.98
CA VAL A 190 -6.97 17.40 4.31
C VAL A 190 -7.57 16.01 4.44
N ALA A 191 -6.71 15.03 4.67
CA ALA A 191 -7.08 13.63 4.79
C ALA A 191 -7.57 13.31 6.20
N PHE A 192 -6.79 13.72 7.21
CA PHE A 192 -7.11 13.56 8.63
C PHE A 192 -6.26 14.52 9.47
N LEU A 193 -6.59 14.65 10.74
CA LEU A 193 -5.77 15.35 11.73
C LEU A 193 -5.62 14.51 12.99
N ILE A 194 -4.54 14.72 13.74
CA ILE A 194 -4.33 14.12 15.05
C ILE A 194 -4.44 15.25 16.08
N ARG A 195 -5.41 15.11 16.99
CA ARG A 195 -5.65 16.04 18.10
C ARG A 195 -5.59 15.28 19.41
N PHE A 196 -4.77 15.74 20.34
CA PHE A 196 -4.51 15.05 21.62
C PHE A 196 -4.16 13.56 21.44
N GLY A 197 -3.37 13.24 20.41
CA GLY A 197 -2.96 11.86 20.09
C GLY A 197 -4.04 10.97 19.44
N SER A 198 -5.23 11.50 19.18
CA SER A 198 -6.32 10.76 18.52
C SER A 198 -6.54 11.25 17.10
N GLY A 199 -6.62 10.32 16.15
CA GLY A 199 -6.93 10.62 14.75
C GLY A 199 -8.40 10.97 14.55
N LEU A 200 -8.65 12.02 13.78
CA LEU A 200 -9.98 12.55 13.48
C LEU A 200 -10.10 12.81 11.98
N LEU A 201 -11.26 12.50 11.41
CA LEU A 201 -11.61 12.88 10.05
C LEU A 201 -12.32 14.25 10.08
N PRO A 202 -11.74 15.31 9.50
CA PRO A 202 -12.35 16.63 9.51
C PRO A 202 -13.60 16.67 8.62
N ASP A 203 -14.57 17.46 9.06
CA ASP A 203 -15.70 17.90 8.24
C ASP A 203 -15.49 19.36 7.78
N GLN A 204 -16.44 19.89 6.99
CA GLN A 204 -16.37 21.27 6.48
C GLN A 204 -16.43 22.35 7.58
N LYS A 205 -16.83 22.00 8.81
CA LYS A 205 -16.93 22.92 9.95
C LYS A 205 -15.75 22.80 10.89
N THR A 206 -14.83 21.87 10.61
CA THR A 206 -13.69 21.60 11.49
C THR A 206 -12.74 22.79 11.49
N VAL A 207 -12.44 23.26 12.70
CA VAL A 207 -11.54 24.39 12.96
C VAL A 207 -10.22 23.84 13.46
N ILE A 208 -9.13 24.38 12.92
CA ILE A 208 -7.75 24.07 13.30
C ILE A 208 -7.52 24.57 14.73
N GLN A 209 -6.98 23.70 15.59
CA GLN A 209 -6.61 24.04 16.96
C GLN A 209 -5.09 24.03 17.11
N ALA A 210 -4.60 24.81 18.08
CA ALA A 210 -3.19 24.80 18.43
C ALA A 210 -2.76 23.39 18.86
N GLY A 211 -1.67 22.89 18.27
CA GLY A 211 -1.16 21.55 18.52
C GLY A 211 -1.80 20.43 17.68
N ASP A 212 -2.72 20.75 16.77
CA ASP A 212 -3.18 19.78 15.77
C ASP A 212 -2.02 19.39 14.84
N GLN A 213 -1.90 18.09 14.57
CA GLN A 213 -1.05 17.59 13.48
C GLN A 213 -1.94 17.30 12.28
N VAL A 214 -1.68 17.97 11.16
CA VAL A 214 -2.58 17.96 10.00
C VAL A 214 -1.92 17.22 8.84
N TYR A 215 -2.68 16.32 8.22
CA TYR A 215 -2.21 15.50 7.10
C TYR A 215 -3.01 15.85 5.84
N VAL A 216 -2.31 16.24 4.77
CA VAL A 216 -2.89 16.69 3.50
C VAL A 216 -2.50 15.75 2.37
N ALA A 217 -3.48 15.34 1.58
CA ALA A 217 -3.31 14.69 0.29
C ALA A 217 -3.18 15.75 -0.82
N ALA A 218 -2.11 15.67 -1.62
CA ALA A 218 -1.91 16.54 -2.78
C ALA A 218 -1.23 15.78 -3.94
N VAL A 219 -1.37 16.33 -5.15
CA VAL A 219 -0.72 15.80 -6.35
C VAL A 219 0.80 16.04 -6.27
N ALA A 220 1.59 15.10 -6.79
CA ALA A 220 3.05 15.23 -6.86
C ALA A 220 3.46 16.54 -7.55
N GLY A 221 4.44 17.24 -6.97
CA GLY A 221 4.80 18.61 -7.33
C GLY A 221 4.16 19.66 -6.42
N HIS A 222 2.86 19.54 -6.12
CA HIS A 222 2.14 20.50 -5.27
C HIS A 222 2.32 20.25 -3.77
N ILE A 223 2.81 19.06 -3.38
CA ILE A 223 3.08 18.74 -1.97
C ILE A 223 4.09 19.73 -1.37
N ALA A 224 5.19 20.01 -2.08
CA ALA A 224 6.22 20.95 -1.65
C ALA A 224 5.67 22.37 -1.44
N GLU A 225 4.81 22.82 -2.36
CA GLU A 225 4.13 24.11 -2.29
C GLU A 225 3.15 24.16 -1.10
N ALA A 226 2.33 23.12 -0.93
CA ALA A 226 1.40 23.00 0.19
C ALA A 226 2.12 23.10 1.55
N LEU A 227 3.29 22.49 1.67
CA LEU A 227 4.13 22.55 2.88
C LEU A 227 4.69 23.94 3.13
N ALA A 228 5.21 24.58 2.07
CA ALA A 228 5.74 25.93 2.17
C ALA A 228 4.65 26.94 2.55
N ILE A 229 3.46 26.83 1.97
CA ILE A 229 2.30 27.69 2.27
C ILE A 229 1.81 27.47 3.70
N ALA A 230 1.69 26.22 4.14
CA ALA A 230 1.26 25.87 5.49
C ALA A 230 2.22 26.38 6.58
N ALA A 231 3.52 26.46 6.27
CA ALA A 231 4.55 26.95 7.19
C ALA A 231 4.57 28.48 7.33
N LEU A 232 3.84 29.21 6.48
CA LEU A 232 3.66 30.66 6.54
C LEU A 232 2.32 31.01 7.21
N PRO A 233 2.19 32.23 7.77
CA PRO A 233 0.88 32.71 8.23
C PRO A 233 -0.12 32.74 7.06
N PRO A 234 -1.41 32.46 7.30
CA PRO A 234 -2.42 32.53 6.25
C PRO A 234 -2.47 33.94 5.67
N SER A 235 -2.48 34.05 4.33
CA SER A 235 -2.67 35.34 3.65
C SER A 235 -4.04 35.93 3.98
N GLU A 236 -4.11 37.25 4.12
CA GLU A 236 -5.33 37.99 4.51
C GLU A 236 -6.39 38.11 3.40
N ASP A 237 -6.20 37.44 2.26
CA ASP A 237 -7.13 37.52 1.14
C ASP A 237 -8.33 36.58 1.35
N GLY A 238 -9.30 37.09 2.11
CA GLY A 238 -10.59 36.42 2.35
C GLY A 238 -11.63 37.22 3.12
N GLU A 239 -11.37 38.48 3.48
CA GLU A 239 -12.45 39.41 3.84
C GLU A 239 -12.99 40.09 2.57
N GLY A 240 -14.06 39.52 2.01
CA GLY A 240 -14.94 40.24 1.10
C GLY A 240 -15.09 39.66 -0.31
N ALA A 241 -16.04 38.75 -0.48
CA ALA A 241 -17.02 38.73 -1.57
C ALA A 241 -18.23 37.87 -1.18
#